data_AF-A0A328HL00-F1
#
_entry.id   AF-A0A328HL00-F1
#
_cell.length_a   1.000
_cell.length_b   1.000
_cell.length_c   1.000
_cell.angle_alpha   90.00
_cell.angle_beta   90.00
_cell.angle_gamma   90.00
#
_symmetry.space_group_name_H-M   'P 1'
#
loop_
_entity.id
_entity.type
_entity.pdbx_description
1 polymer ?
#
loop_
_entity_poly.entity_id
_entity_poly.type
_entity_poly.pdbx_seq_one_letter_code
_entity_poly.pdbx_strand_id
1 'polypeptide(L)'
;MGKTGVLLATITATALLSGCHAFEVACPAMGQASGVAVTVAAGYAPEVKTLHVKACQDGKCKEETLQLVAGSVPVDLGCADDSGPGAVCAATSKPDGTQRGMLNLDTLGESPIDVTASGRYANGKPLPVRTLSFAPRASYPLGRQCGRFISASVVLDAAGLRQDR
;
A
#
# COMPACT_ATOMS: atom_id res chain seq x y z
N MET A 1 -9.70 58.24 68.09
CA MET A 1 -10.45 57.59 66.99
C MET A 1 -9.66 57.80 65.71
N GLY A 2 -9.08 56.74 65.12
CA GLY A 2 -8.29 56.90 63.89
C GLY A 2 -7.55 55.64 63.43
N LYS A 3 -8.28 54.79 62.69
CA LYS A 3 -7.86 53.91 61.59
C LYS A 3 -6.59 53.03 61.74
N THR A 4 -6.79 51.77 62.14
CA THR A 4 -5.94 50.63 61.78
C THR A 4 -6.22 50.24 60.31
N GLY A 5 -5.23 50.45 59.44
CA GLY A 5 -5.28 49.99 58.05
C GLY A 5 -4.96 48.50 57.96
N VAL A 6 -5.92 47.72 57.46
CA VAL A 6 -5.75 46.31 57.14
C VAL A 6 -5.10 46.20 55.77
N LEU A 7 -3.86 45.71 55.72
CA LEU A 7 -3.17 45.33 54.48
C LEU A 7 -3.60 43.90 54.11
N LEU A 8 -4.55 43.76 53.17
CA LEU A 8 -4.81 42.51 52.48
C LEU A 8 -3.75 42.33 51.38
N ALA A 9 -2.80 41.42 51.60
CA ALA A 9 -1.90 40.92 50.56
C ALA A 9 -2.64 39.83 49.77
N THR A 10 -3.14 40.19 48.58
CA THR A 10 -3.72 39.24 47.62
C THR A 10 -2.60 38.47 46.93
N ILE A 11 -2.41 37.21 47.31
CA ILE A 11 -1.54 36.26 46.60
C ILE A 11 -2.30 35.83 45.33
N THR A 12 -1.97 36.43 44.18
CA THR A 12 -2.38 35.94 42.87
C THR A 12 -1.61 34.65 42.55
N ALA A 13 -2.26 33.51 42.79
CA ALA A 13 -1.78 32.22 42.30
C ALA A 13 -1.95 32.15 40.78
N THR A 14 -0.88 32.43 40.03
CA THR A 14 -0.78 32.11 38.60
C THR A 14 -0.79 30.60 38.44
N ALA A 15 -1.97 30.03 38.18
CA ALA A 15 -2.10 28.66 37.70
C ALA A 15 -1.48 28.60 36.30
N LEU A 16 -0.25 28.09 36.22
CA LEU A 16 0.34 27.62 34.97
C LEU A 16 -0.50 26.43 34.50
N LEU A 17 -1.51 26.71 33.66
CA LEU A 17 -2.18 25.71 32.85
C LEU A 17 -1.12 25.12 31.91
N SER A 18 -0.44 24.06 32.35
CA SER A 18 0.28 23.17 31.47
C SER A 18 -0.74 22.57 30.51
N GLY A 19 -0.92 23.21 29.36
CA GLY A 19 -1.73 22.68 28.27
C GLY A 19 -1.12 21.34 27.86
N CYS A 20 -1.76 20.25 28.26
CA CYS A 20 -1.58 18.95 27.61
C CYS A 20 -2.09 19.09 26.18
N HIS A 21 -1.30 19.69 25.31
CA HIS A 21 -1.49 19.55 23.88
C HIS A 21 -1.12 18.11 23.54
N ALA A 22 -2.13 17.23 23.57
CA ALA A 22 -2.05 15.99 22.83
C ALA A 22 -1.83 16.40 21.37
N PHE A 23 -0.61 16.22 20.87
CA PHE A 23 -0.35 16.31 19.45
C PHE A 23 -1.14 15.19 18.80
N GLU A 24 -2.38 15.47 18.38
CA GLU A 24 -3.14 14.57 17.52
C GLU A 24 -2.31 14.37 16.27
N VAL A 25 -1.83 13.14 16.08
CA VAL A 25 -1.08 12.80 14.88
C VAL A 25 -2.07 12.87 13.72
N ALA A 26 -1.93 13.88 12.88
CA ALA A 26 -2.72 14.02 11.67
C ALA A 26 -2.31 12.94 10.66
N CYS A 27 -2.96 11.79 10.73
CA CYS A 27 -2.76 10.70 9.78
C CYS A 27 -3.61 10.94 8.52
N PRO A 28 -3.01 11.00 7.32
CA PRO A 28 -3.75 11.13 6.07
C PRO A 28 -4.80 10.02 5.93
N ALA A 29 -5.98 10.38 5.43
CA ALA A 29 -6.97 9.39 5.01
C ALA A 29 -6.44 8.63 3.79
N MET A 30 -6.26 7.31 3.92
CA MET A 30 -5.71 6.46 2.87
C MET A 30 -6.73 5.39 2.48
N GLY A 31 -7.04 5.29 1.19
CA GLY A 31 -7.77 4.17 0.64
C GLY A 31 -6.82 3.01 0.38
N GLN A 32 -6.79 2.02 1.26
CA GLN A 32 -6.13 0.75 0.96
C GLN A 32 -7.10 -0.15 0.19
N ALA A 33 -6.71 -0.57 -1.01
CA ALA A 33 -7.41 -1.65 -1.70
C ALA A 33 -7.09 -2.98 -1.01
N SER A 34 -8.14 -3.71 -0.61
CA SER A 34 -8.02 -5.09 -0.15
C SER A 34 -7.93 -6.00 -1.37
N GLY A 35 -6.79 -6.65 -1.60
CA GLY A 35 -6.65 -7.49 -2.79
C GLY A 35 -5.28 -8.14 -2.94
N VAL A 36 -5.19 -9.04 -3.92
CA VAL A 36 -3.93 -9.61 -4.38
C VAL A 36 -3.51 -8.88 -5.65
N ALA A 37 -2.44 -8.11 -5.58
CA ALA A 37 -1.79 -7.54 -6.74
C ALA A 37 -1.00 -8.64 -7.47
N VAL A 38 -1.13 -8.70 -8.79
CA VAL A 38 -0.47 -9.69 -9.63
C VAL A 38 0.31 -8.98 -10.71
N THR A 39 1.61 -9.25 -10.77
CA THR A 39 2.49 -8.78 -11.83
C THR A 39 2.92 -9.95 -12.70
N VAL A 40 2.64 -9.91 -14.00
CA VAL A 40 3.24 -10.82 -14.97
C VAL A 40 4.58 -10.21 -15.40
N ALA A 41 5.67 -10.94 -15.19
CA ALA A 41 7.02 -10.48 -15.46
C ALA A 41 7.20 -10.13 -16.95
N ALA A 42 8.06 -9.14 -17.25
CA ALA A 42 8.19 -8.58 -18.59
C ALA A 42 8.55 -9.63 -19.68
N GLY A 43 9.41 -10.59 -19.35
CA GLY A 43 9.76 -11.69 -20.27
C GLY A 43 8.64 -12.71 -20.51
N TYR A 44 7.58 -12.68 -19.69
CA TYR A 44 6.47 -13.64 -19.73
C TYR A 44 5.15 -13.01 -20.15
N ALA A 45 4.99 -11.69 -19.96
CA ALA A 45 3.79 -10.93 -20.32
C ALA A 45 3.32 -11.12 -21.78
N PRO A 46 4.21 -11.12 -22.81
CA PRO A 46 3.78 -11.36 -24.19
C PRO A 46 3.18 -12.74 -24.43
N GLU A 47 3.50 -13.71 -23.57
CA GLU A 47 3.00 -15.08 -23.68
C GLU A 47 1.63 -15.25 -23.05
N VAL A 48 1.21 -14.39 -22.12
CA VAL A 48 -0.04 -14.54 -21.35
C VAL A 48 -1.18 -13.83 -22.07
N LYS A 49 -2.22 -14.58 -22.45
CA LYS A 49 -3.44 -14.02 -23.06
C LYS A 49 -4.51 -13.72 -22.03
N THR A 50 -4.73 -14.67 -21.14
CA THR A 50 -5.70 -14.55 -20.05
C THR A 50 -5.08 -15.08 -18.77
N LEU A 51 -5.40 -14.43 -17.66
CA LEU A 51 -4.94 -14.83 -16.34
C LEU A 51 -6.13 -14.89 -15.39
N HIS A 52 -6.47 -16.09 -14.96
CA HIS A 52 -7.47 -16.35 -13.93
C HIS A 52 -6.77 -16.58 -12.60
N VAL A 53 -7.20 -15.86 -11.58
CA VAL A 53 -6.60 -15.90 -10.25
C VAL A 53 -7.67 -16.20 -9.23
N LYS A 54 -7.39 -17.17 -8.37
CA LYS A 54 -8.15 -17.47 -7.16
C LYS A 54 -7.28 -17.19 -5.95
N ALA A 55 -7.83 -16.50 -4.95
CA ALA A 55 -7.17 -16.32 -3.67
C ALA A 55 -8.11 -16.73 -2.54
N CYS A 56 -7.58 -17.49 -1.58
CA CYS A 56 -8.31 -17.98 -0.42
C CYS A 56 -7.60 -17.56 0.87
N GLN A 57 -8.31 -16.88 1.76
CA GLN A 57 -7.82 -16.48 3.08
C GLN A 57 -8.89 -16.78 4.12
N ASP A 58 -8.51 -17.42 5.22
CA ASP A 58 -9.40 -17.76 6.34
C ASP A 58 -10.68 -18.49 5.89
N GLY A 59 -10.55 -19.41 4.92
CA GLY A 59 -11.66 -20.19 4.37
C GLY A 59 -12.58 -19.43 3.39
N LYS A 60 -12.34 -18.14 3.14
CA LYS A 60 -13.05 -17.35 2.13
C LYS A 60 -12.23 -17.25 0.86
N CYS A 61 -12.83 -17.62 -0.26
CA CYS A 61 -12.18 -17.57 -1.58
C CYS A 61 -12.87 -16.57 -2.49
N LYS A 62 -12.07 -15.89 -3.32
CA LYS A 62 -12.55 -15.11 -4.44
C LYS A 62 -11.71 -15.42 -5.66
N GLU A 63 -12.32 -15.39 -6.83
CA GLU A 63 -11.62 -15.65 -8.08
C GLU A 63 -12.17 -14.82 -9.23
N GLU A 64 -11.30 -14.44 -10.15
CA GLU A 64 -11.65 -13.61 -11.30
C GLU A 64 -10.64 -13.80 -12.43
N THR A 65 -11.08 -13.61 -13.68
CA THR A 65 -10.14 -13.38 -14.79
C THR A 65 -9.69 -11.94 -14.74
N LEU A 66 -8.41 -11.71 -14.46
CA LEU A 66 -7.88 -10.37 -14.26
C LEU A 66 -7.87 -9.57 -15.56
N GLN A 67 -8.29 -8.31 -15.46
CA GLN A 67 -7.96 -7.32 -16.48
C GLN A 67 -6.49 -6.93 -16.30
N LEU A 68 -5.65 -7.36 -17.25
CA LEU A 68 -4.23 -7.02 -17.26
C LEU A 68 -4.00 -5.70 -18.00
N VAL A 69 -3.33 -4.77 -17.34
CA VAL A 69 -2.89 -3.49 -17.89
C VAL A 69 -1.37 -3.44 -18.00
N ALA A 70 -0.84 -2.66 -18.95
CA ALA A 70 0.59 -2.48 -19.09
C ALA A 70 1.18 -1.84 -17.82
N GLY A 71 2.26 -2.42 -17.30
CA GLY A 71 3.01 -1.85 -16.19
C GLY A 71 3.91 -0.70 -16.65
N SER A 72 4.31 0.12 -15.68
CA SER A 72 5.24 1.20 -15.89
C SER A 72 6.10 1.45 -14.65
N VAL A 73 7.22 2.13 -14.90
CA VAL A 73 8.12 2.66 -13.89
C VAL A 73 8.20 4.19 -14.01
N PRO A 74 8.28 4.92 -12.88
CA PRO A 74 8.54 6.34 -12.91
C PRO A 74 9.99 6.60 -13.36
N VAL A 75 10.17 7.64 -14.15
CA VAL A 75 11.45 8.18 -14.58
C VAL A 75 11.52 9.61 -14.09
N ASP A 76 12.50 9.89 -13.23
CA ASP A 76 12.78 11.24 -12.74
C ASP A 76 13.31 12.10 -13.89
N LEU A 77 12.73 13.28 -14.07
CA LEU A 77 13.14 14.27 -15.07
C LEU A 77 13.95 15.41 -14.42
N GLY A 78 14.22 15.32 -13.12
CA GLY A 78 14.90 16.32 -12.34
C GLY A 78 13.96 17.41 -11.82
N CYS A 79 14.56 18.31 -11.05
CA CYS A 79 13.90 19.53 -10.58
C CYS A 79 14.50 20.73 -11.31
N ALA A 80 13.69 21.76 -11.50
CA ALA A 80 14.20 23.07 -11.92
C ALA A 80 15.29 23.54 -10.93
N ASP A 81 16.23 24.31 -11.46
CA ASP A 81 17.31 24.96 -10.73
C ASP A 81 16.76 25.67 -9.48
N ASP A 82 17.48 25.48 -8.36
CA ASP A 82 17.13 25.76 -6.96
C ASP A 82 16.64 24.52 -6.18
N SER A 83 17.55 23.78 -5.56
CA SER A 83 17.25 22.65 -4.65
C SER A 83 16.61 23.06 -3.31
N GLY A 84 15.99 24.24 -3.26
CA GLY A 84 15.32 24.79 -2.09
C GLY A 84 13.91 24.22 -1.88
N PRO A 85 13.33 24.40 -0.69
CA PRO A 85 11.92 24.08 -0.45
C PRO A 85 11.04 24.92 -1.37
N GLY A 86 10.47 24.30 -2.41
CA GLY A 86 9.72 24.97 -3.48
C GLY A 86 10.15 24.60 -4.90
N ALA A 87 11.26 23.86 -5.06
CA ALA A 87 11.72 23.35 -6.35
C ALA A 87 10.62 22.56 -7.06
N VAL A 88 10.34 22.90 -8.32
CA VAL A 88 9.39 22.16 -9.14
C VAL A 88 10.11 20.95 -9.72
N CYS A 89 9.69 19.75 -9.29
CA CYS A 89 10.23 18.49 -9.76
C CYS A 89 9.27 17.82 -10.75
N ALA A 90 9.83 17.21 -11.78
CA ALA A 90 9.07 16.53 -12.82
C ALA A 90 9.42 15.03 -12.87
N ALA A 91 8.44 14.20 -13.18
CA ALA A 91 8.61 12.78 -13.45
C ALA A 91 7.70 12.36 -14.61
N THR A 92 8.10 11.34 -15.33
CA THR A 92 7.29 10.71 -16.40
C THR A 92 7.15 9.21 -16.17
N SER A 93 6.20 8.59 -16.85
CA SER A 93 5.93 7.15 -16.77
C SER A 93 6.46 6.45 -18.01
N LYS A 94 7.29 5.43 -17.83
CA LYS A 94 7.85 4.62 -18.92
C LYS A 94 7.35 3.17 -18.80
N PRO A 95 6.82 2.55 -19.88
CA PRO A 95 6.48 1.14 -19.85
C PRO A 95 7.68 0.26 -19.47
N ASP A 96 7.45 -0.71 -18.58
CA ASP A 96 8.48 -1.63 -18.09
C ASP A 96 8.37 -3.04 -18.69
N GLY A 97 7.42 -3.23 -19.61
CA GLY A 97 7.14 -4.50 -20.27
C GLY A 97 6.34 -5.49 -19.41
N THR A 98 6.09 -5.19 -18.13
CA THR A 98 5.24 -6.03 -17.29
C THR A 98 3.76 -5.85 -17.64
N GLN A 99 2.94 -6.79 -17.20
CA GLN A 99 1.49 -6.61 -17.10
C GLN A 99 1.08 -6.70 -15.64
N ARG A 100 0.12 -5.89 -15.22
CA ARG A 100 -0.35 -5.83 -13.83
C ARG A 100 -1.86 -5.99 -13.78
N GLY A 101 -2.36 -6.61 -12.73
CA GLY A 101 -3.79 -6.74 -12.43
C GLY A 101 -3.98 -6.90 -10.93
N MET A 102 -5.24 -6.85 -10.48
CA MET A 102 -5.57 -7.02 -9.08
C MET A 102 -6.84 -7.84 -8.93
N LEU A 103 -6.77 -8.86 -8.07
CA LEU A 103 -7.95 -9.55 -7.57
C LEU A 103 -8.43 -8.82 -6.32
N ASN A 104 -9.57 -8.13 -6.40
CA ASN A 104 -10.15 -7.42 -5.27
C ASN A 104 -10.77 -8.42 -4.28
N LEU A 105 -10.38 -8.34 -3.02
CA LEU A 105 -10.94 -9.11 -1.91
C LEU A 105 -11.82 -8.22 -1.03
N ASP A 106 -12.75 -8.83 -0.31
CA ASP A 106 -13.61 -8.06 0.60
C ASP A 106 -12.81 -7.60 1.83
N THR A 107 -11.91 -8.45 2.32
CA THR A 107 -10.98 -8.16 3.41
C THR A 107 -9.63 -8.80 3.13
N LEU A 108 -8.53 -8.17 3.58
CA LEU A 108 -7.19 -8.75 3.57
C LEU A 108 -6.59 -8.68 4.97
N GLY A 109 -6.33 -9.84 5.57
CA GLY A 109 -5.69 -9.99 6.88
C GLY A 109 -4.23 -10.42 6.79
N GLU A 110 -3.61 -10.67 7.95
CA GLU A 110 -2.21 -11.14 8.06
C GLU A 110 -2.09 -12.67 7.98
N SER A 111 -3.20 -13.41 8.11
CA SER A 111 -3.21 -14.86 7.94
C SER A 111 -2.66 -15.24 6.57
N PRO A 112 -1.99 -16.41 6.45
CA PRO A 112 -1.58 -16.93 5.16
C PRO A 112 -2.72 -16.94 4.13
N ILE A 113 -2.37 -16.61 2.90
CA ILE A 113 -3.28 -16.62 1.76
C ILE A 113 -2.77 -17.61 0.72
N ASP A 114 -3.68 -18.44 0.21
CA ASP A 114 -3.41 -19.36 -0.89
C ASP A 114 -3.83 -18.73 -2.21
N VAL A 115 -2.88 -18.49 -3.10
CA VAL A 115 -3.11 -17.91 -4.43
C VAL A 115 -2.87 -18.97 -5.49
N THR A 116 -3.82 -19.13 -6.39
CA THR A 116 -3.72 -20.00 -7.57
C THR A 116 -3.86 -19.17 -8.83
N ALA A 117 -2.92 -19.32 -9.76
CA ALA A 117 -2.95 -18.72 -11.09
C ALA A 117 -3.13 -19.82 -12.16
N SER A 118 -3.99 -19.52 -13.13
CA SER A 118 -4.26 -20.36 -14.30
C SER A 118 -4.64 -19.46 -15.48
N GLY A 119 -4.81 -20.01 -16.69
CA GLY A 119 -5.25 -19.22 -17.82
C GLY A 119 -4.80 -19.79 -19.16
N ARG A 120 -4.53 -18.92 -20.12
CA ARG A 120 -4.10 -19.32 -21.47
C ARG A 120 -2.92 -18.51 -21.96
N TYR A 121 -2.06 -19.19 -22.71
CA TYR A 121 -1.04 -18.57 -23.52
C TYR A 121 -1.65 -17.82 -24.73
N ALA A 122 -0.90 -16.90 -25.32
CA ALA A 122 -1.21 -16.20 -26.57
C ALA A 122 -1.49 -17.17 -27.73
N ASN A 123 -0.77 -18.30 -27.76
CA ASN A 123 -0.97 -19.39 -28.73
C ASN A 123 -2.22 -20.26 -28.45
N GLY A 124 -3.00 -19.96 -27.41
CA GLY A 124 -4.24 -20.64 -27.06
C GLY A 124 -4.10 -21.86 -26.14
N LYS A 125 -2.88 -22.38 -25.93
CA LYS A 125 -2.63 -23.49 -24.99
C LYS A 125 -2.92 -23.06 -23.54
N PRO A 126 -3.35 -23.99 -22.66
CA PRO A 126 -3.54 -23.67 -21.24
C PRO A 126 -2.20 -23.32 -20.58
N LEU A 127 -2.23 -22.32 -19.69
CA LEU A 127 -1.14 -22.08 -18.75
C LEU A 127 -1.08 -23.23 -17.73
N PRO A 128 0.11 -23.65 -17.28
CA PRO A 128 0.23 -24.50 -16.11
C PRO A 128 -0.44 -23.84 -14.91
N VAL A 129 -1.18 -24.62 -14.12
CA VAL A 129 -1.73 -24.15 -12.85
C VAL A 129 -0.57 -23.98 -11.87
N ARG A 130 -0.45 -22.79 -11.27
CA ARG A 130 0.56 -22.46 -10.28
C ARG A 130 -0.14 -22.07 -8.98
N THR A 131 0.38 -22.53 -7.86
CA THR A 131 -0.15 -22.19 -6.53
C THR A 131 0.98 -21.70 -5.64
N LEU A 132 0.68 -20.73 -4.79
CA LEU A 132 1.59 -20.20 -3.79
C LEU A 132 0.81 -19.91 -2.51
N SER A 133 1.32 -20.38 -1.37
CA SER A 133 0.85 -19.98 -0.04
C SER A 133 1.86 -19.03 0.58
N PHE A 134 1.42 -17.89 1.10
CA PHE A 134 2.31 -16.92 1.74
C PHE A 134 1.58 -16.02 2.75
N ALA A 135 2.33 -15.43 3.68
CA ALA A 135 1.80 -14.42 4.60
C ALA A 135 1.82 -13.02 3.95
N PRO A 136 0.68 -12.30 3.91
CA PRO A 136 0.63 -10.90 3.52
C PRO A 136 1.58 -10.03 4.36
N ARG A 137 2.08 -8.94 3.76
CA ARG A 137 3.08 -8.07 4.38
C ARG A 137 2.40 -6.90 5.08
N ALA A 138 2.70 -6.73 6.36
CA ALA A 138 2.35 -5.53 7.12
C ALA A 138 3.46 -4.48 6.99
N SER A 139 3.08 -3.24 6.68
CA SER A 139 3.99 -2.09 6.60
C SER A 139 3.39 -0.86 7.27
N TYR A 140 4.23 0.15 7.55
CA TYR A 140 3.84 1.39 8.23
C TYR A 140 4.34 2.62 7.45
N PRO A 141 3.85 2.83 6.22
CA PRO A 141 4.37 3.88 5.32
C PRO A 141 4.23 5.29 5.90
N LEU A 142 3.26 5.51 6.80
CA LEU A 142 2.99 6.81 7.45
C LEU A 142 3.38 6.82 8.94
N GLY A 143 4.20 5.86 9.36
CA GLY A 143 4.58 5.67 10.76
C GLY A 143 3.60 4.78 11.54
N ARG A 144 4.09 4.20 12.65
CA ARG A 144 3.35 3.22 13.45
C ARG A 144 2.05 3.77 14.05
N GLN A 145 2.07 5.06 14.36
CA GLN A 145 0.95 5.81 14.91
C GLN A 145 -0.22 5.96 13.91
N CYS A 146 0.02 5.82 12.61
CA CYS A 146 -0.98 5.96 11.55
C CYS A 146 -1.54 4.62 11.05
N GLY A 147 -1.34 3.55 11.82
CA GLY A 147 -1.84 2.23 11.49
C GLY A 147 -0.96 1.49 10.48
N ARG A 148 -1.31 0.22 10.28
CA ARG A 148 -0.59 -0.70 9.40
C ARG A 148 -1.31 -0.86 8.07
N PHE A 149 -0.53 -1.12 7.03
CA PHE A 149 -0.98 -1.43 5.68
C PHE A 149 -0.65 -2.88 5.38
N ILE A 150 -1.68 -3.69 5.12
CA ILE A 150 -1.51 -5.09 4.73
C ILE A 150 -1.50 -5.20 3.20
N SER A 151 -0.49 -5.84 2.64
CA SER A 151 -0.35 -5.99 1.19
C SER A 151 -0.10 -7.45 0.81
N ALA A 152 -0.74 -7.88 -0.28
CA ALA A 152 -0.51 -9.18 -0.88
C ALA A 152 -0.17 -8.96 -2.36
N SER A 153 1.04 -9.33 -2.73
CA SER A 153 1.56 -9.13 -4.08
C SER A 153 2.31 -10.37 -4.54
N VAL A 154 2.08 -10.79 -5.78
CA VAL A 154 2.77 -11.91 -6.41
C VAL A 154 3.28 -11.55 -7.80
N VAL A 155 4.36 -12.19 -8.19
CA VAL A 155 4.90 -12.15 -9.54
C VAL A 155 4.70 -13.52 -10.20
N LEU A 156 4.16 -13.51 -11.40
CA LEU A 156 4.06 -14.67 -12.29
C LEU A 156 5.13 -14.56 -13.38
N ASP A 157 5.97 -15.58 -13.48
CA ASP A 157 6.92 -15.76 -14.57
C ASP A 157 6.93 -17.22 -15.05
N ALA A 158 7.83 -17.56 -15.97
CA ALA A 158 7.93 -18.92 -16.51
C ALA A 158 8.25 -19.98 -15.44
N ALA A 159 8.94 -19.60 -14.36
CA ALA A 159 9.26 -20.51 -13.25
C ALA A 159 8.04 -20.76 -12.35
N GLY A 160 7.17 -19.78 -12.19
CA GLY A 160 5.89 -19.94 -11.51
C GLY A 160 5.43 -18.68 -10.79
N LEU A 161 4.69 -18.90 -9.69
CA LEU A 161 4.27 -17.83 -8.78
C LEU A 161 5.29 -17.65 -7.65
N ARG A 162 5.61 -16.40 -7.34
CA ARG A 162 6.42 -16.03 -6.17
C ARG A 162 5.86 -14.77 -5.52
N GLN A 163 6.04 -14.63 -4.21
CA GLN A 163 5.66 -13.40 -3.53
C GLN A 163 6.55 -12.25 -4.01
N ASP A 164 5.96 -11.10 -4.29
CA ASP A 164 6.70 -9.87 -4.55
C ASP A 164 7.32 -9.34 -3.26
N ARG A 165 8.58 -8.92 -3.31
CA ARG A 165 9.37 -8.58 -2.11
C ARG A 165 9.24 -7.12 -1.73
#